data_AF-A0A1F2RY77-F1
#
_entry.id   AF-A0A1F2RY77-F1
#
_cell.length_a   1.000
_cell.length_b   1.000
_cell.length_c   1.000
_cell.angle_alpha   90.00
_cell.angle_beta   90.00
_cell.angle_gamma   90.00
#
_symmetry.space_group_name_H-M   'P 1'
#
loop_
_entity.id
_entity.type
_entity.pdbx_description
1 polymer ?
#
loop_
_entity_poly.entity_id
_entity_poly.type
_entity_poly.pdbx_seq_one_letter_code
_entity_poly.pdbx_strand_id
1 'polypeptide(L)'
;MTVLKITPSPMKHFSRATWLVGFLLYTSGQLHAQGSAANSLPPGDGKDLVAVACTQCHGANSMTKVRNGPAGWKSIVQDMIMRGAQLLPEEADTAIQYLAKNFAPGSAPVKSATSSPAQTGGAEGEKAVSLPAGAGKELVESQCTLCHDLEKITTRRSSKEEWESIVMNMAAQGLTVTPVEIQTIVSYFTAQFGKKAE
;
A
#
# COMPACT_ATOMS: atom_id res chain seq x y z
N MET A 1 12.51 15.78 -73.89
CA MET A 1 11.63 14.64 -73.52
C MET A 1 12.11 13.43 -74.29
N THR A 2 12.93 12.58 -73.67
CA THR A 2 13.47 11.37 -74.31
C THR A 2 13.11 10.19 -73.43
N VAL A 3 12.16 9.38 -73.89
CA VAL A 3 11.62 8.22 -73.17
C VAL A 3 12.52 7.02 -73.41
N LEU A 4 13.28 6.60 -72.39
CA LEU A 4 14.07 5.38 -72.42
C LEU A 4 13.18 4.21 -71.95
N LYS A 5 12.77 3.35 -72.89
CA LYS A 5 12.03 2.11 -72.61
C LYS A 5 13.00 1.05 -72.07
N ILE A 6 12.83 0.67 -70.82
CA ILE A 6 13.58 -0.41 -70.18
C ILE A 6 12.72 -1.68 -70.25
N THR A 7 13.22 -2.71 -70.94
CA THR A 7 12.63 -4.05 -70.96
C THR A 7 13.13 -4.88 -69.77
N PRO A 8 12.30 -5.73 -69.14
CA PRO A 8 12.74 -6.59 -68.04
C PRO A 8 13.35 -7.89 -68.59
N SER A 9 14.46 -8.33 -68.00
CA SER A 9 15.14 -9.61 -68.27
C SER A 9 14.91 -10.59 -67.12
N PRO A 10 14.88 -11.92 -67.37
CA PRO A 10 14.26 -12.88 -66.46
C PRO A 10 15.11 -13.24 -65.24
N MET A 11 14.42 -13.44 -64.12
CA MET A 11 14.97 -13.90 -62.85
C MET A 11 15.55 -15.32 -62.99
N LYS A 12 16.86 -15.45 -62.80
CA LYS A 12 17.50 -16.74 -62.59
C LYS A 12 17.32 -17.11 -61.11
N HIS A 13 16.49 -18.13 -60.87
CA HIS A 13 16.38 -18.80 -59.58
C HIS A 13 17.75 -19.32 -59.15
N PHE A 14 18.38 -18.68 -58.16
CA PHE A 14 19.53 -19.24 -57.47
C PHE A 14 19.06 -19.97 -56.22
N SER A 15 19.41 -21.25 -56.24
CA SER A 15 19.12 -22.27 -55.26
C SER A 15 19.58 -21.88 -53.85
N ARG A 16 18.82 -22.31 -52.84
CA ARG A 16 19.12 -22.18 -51.42
C ARG A 16 20.47 -22.86 -51.12
N ALA A 17 21.46 -22.11 -50.70
CA ALA A 17 22.65 -22.67 -50.06
C ALA A 17 23.23 -21.67 -49.04
N THR A 18 23.16 -22.12 -47.79
CA THR A 18 23.66 -21.57 -46.55
C THR A 18 25.08 -21.00 -46.65
N TRP A 19 25.26 -19.73 -46.26
CA TRP A 19 26.52 -19.23 -45.69
C TRP A 19 26.22 -18.36 -44.48
N LEU A 20 26.82 -18.77 -43.36
CA LEU A 20 26.84 -18.11 -42.07
C LEU A 20 27.83 -16.93 -42.07
N VAL A 21 27.57 -16.03 -41.10
CA VAL A 21 28.50 -15.08 -40.46
C VAL A 21 28.57 -13.68 -41.07
N GLY A 22 28.10 -12.70 -40.29
CA GLY A 22 28.70 -11.36 -40.29
C GLY A 22 27.75 -10.18 -40.47
N PHE A 23 26.64 -10.10 -39.71
CA PHE A 23 25.98 -8.81 -39.52
C PHE A 23 26.07 -8.39 -38.05
N LEU A 24 26.74 -7.25 -37.86
CA LEU A 24 26.98 -6.61 -36.58
C LEU A 24 25.66 -6.40 -35.81
N LEU A 25 25.78 -6.67 -34.52
CA LEU A 25 24.77 -6.55 -33.48
C LEU A 25 24.24 -5.12 -33.38
N TYR A 26 22.99 -4.91 -33.79
CA TYR A 26 22.17 -3.82 -33.26
C TYR A 26 20.69 -4.22 -33.28
N THR A 27 20.27 -5.00 -32.28
CA THR A 27 18.88 -4.94 -31.81
C THR A 27 18.88 -4.94 -30.30
N SER A 28 18.58 -3.78 -29.73
CA SER A 28 18.25 -3.60 -28.33
C SER A 28 16.94 -4.34 -28.05
N GLY A 29 17.03 -5.58 -27.56
CA GLY A 29 15.91 -6.25 -26.92
C GLY A 29 15.87 -5.86 -25.44
N GLN A 30 15.11 -4.82 -25.11
CA GLN A 30 14.78 -4.42 -23.74
C GLN A 30 14.40 -5.65 -22.89
N LEU A 31 15.18 -5.95 -21.86
CA LEU A 31 14.66 -6.62 -20.67
C LEU A 31 13.75 -5.63 -19.95
N HIS A 32 12.43 -5.81 -20.05
CA HIS A 32 11.50 -5.23 -19.07
C HIS A 32 10.96 -6.35 -18.19
N ALA A 33 11.73 -6.71 -17.16
CA ALA A 33 11.18 -7.43 -16.02
C ALA A 33 10.42 -6.42 -15.12
N GLN A 34 9.24 -5.97 -15.55
CA GLN A 34 8.31 -5.24 -14.68
C GLN A 34 7.40 -6.25 -13.96
N GLY A 35 7.99 -7.06 -13.07
CA GLY A 35 7.31 -8.26 -12.53
C GLY A 35 7.10 -8.32 -11.02
N SER A 36 7.53 -7.32 -10.24
CA SER A 36 7.58 -7.50 -8.77
C SER A 36 6.45 -6.82 -8.00
N ALA A 37 5.90 -5.72 -8.52
CA ALA A 37 4.82 -4.98 -7.86
C ALA A 37 3.43 -5.57 -8.14
N ALA A 38 3.15 -5.92 -9.41
CA ALA A 38 1.86 -6.48 -9.80
C ALA A 38 1.56 -7.84 -9.14
N ASN A 39 2.59 -8.56 -8.69
CA ASN A 39 2.45 -9.84 -7.99
C ASN A 39 2.11 -9.70 -6.51
N SER A 40 2.28 -8.51 -5.91
CA SER A 40 1.99 -8.27 -4.48
C SER A 40 0.68 -7.49 -4.24
N LEU A 41 0.02 -7.05 -5.32
CA LEU A 41 -1.26 -6.33 -5.27
C LEU A 41 -2.44 -7.29 -5.58
N PRO A 42 -3.52 -7.30 -4.78
CA PRO A 42 -4.71 -8.10 -5.04
C PRO A 42 -5.32 -7.87 -6.42
N PRO A 43 -5.95 -8.89 -7.04
CA PRO A 43 -6.69 -8.68 -8.28
C PRO A 43 -7.88 -7.73 -8.04
N GLY A 44 -8.17 -6.86 -9.01
CA GLY A 44 -9.35 -5.99 -8.99
C GLY A 44 -9.18 -4.72 -9.81
N ASP A 45 -10.31 -4.03 -10.04
CA ASP A 45 -10.36 -2.77 -10.76
C ASP A 45 -9.48 -1.72 -10.06
N GLY A 46 -8.57 -1.10 -10.80
CA GLY A 46 -7.59 -0.15 -10.27
C GLY A 46 -6.23 -0.75 -9.86
N LYS A 47 -6.08 -2.08 -9.87
CA LYS A 47 -4.79 -2.74 -9.59
C LYS A 47 -3.67 -2.23 -10.50
N ASP A 48 -3.89 -2.25 -11.82
CA ASP A 48 -2.85 -1.90 -12.78
C ASP A 48 -2.51 -0.40 -12.71
N LEU A 49 -3.52 0.45 -12.49
CA LEU A 49 -3.31 1.87 -12.22
C LEU A 49 -2.41 2.08 -11.00
N VAL A 50 -2.70 1.43 -9.87
CA VAL A 50 -1.88 1.52 -8.65
C VAL A 50 -0.49 0.94 -8.85
N ALA A 51 -0.38 -0.19 -9.56
CA ALA A 51 0.89 -0.81 -9.88
C ALA A 51 1.78 0.14 -10.69
N VAL A 52 1.23 0.82 -11.69
CA VAL A 52 1.97 1.75 -12.54
C VAL A 52 2.24 3.06 -11.82
N ALA A 53 1.21 3.75 -11.33
CA ALA A 53 1.33 5.11 -10.81
C ALA A 53 2.16 5.17 -9.52
N CYS A 54 1.96 4.23 -8.61
CA CYS A 54 2.54 4.31 -7.26
C CYS A 54 3.92 3.67 -7.14
N THR A 55 4.35 2.86 -8.11
CA THR A 55 5.66 2.18 -8.03
C THR A 55 6.79 2.86 -8.80
N GLN A 56 6.51 4.04 -9.36
CA GLN A 56 7.53 4.87 -10.01
C GLN A 56 8.58 5.39 -9.02
N CYS A 57 8.23 5.56 -7.74
CA CYS A 57 9.12 6.13 -6.72
C CYS A 57 9.44 5.18 -5.56
N HIS A 58 8.54 4.26 -5.20
CA HIS A 58 8.75 3.31 -4.10
C HIS A 58 8.12 1.95 -4.38
N GLY A 59 8.65 0.86 -3.81
CA GLY A 59 8.09 -0.48 -4.04
C GLY A 59 6.68 -0.67 -3.45
N ALA A 60 5.87 -1.56 -4.05
CA ALA A 60 4.50 -1.83 -3.60
C ALA A 60 4.38 -2.41 -2.17
N ASN A 61 5.48 -2.96 -1.63
CA ASN A 61 5.53 -3.52 -0.27
C ASN A 61 5.19 -2.51 0.84
N SER A 62 5.38 -1.20 0.61
CA SER A 62 4.95 -0.19 1.58
C SER A 62 3.43 -0.12 1.66
N MET A 63 2.75 -0.14 0.50
CA MET A 63 1.29 -0.05 0.39
C MET A 63 0.59 -1.29 0.97
N THR A 64 1.14 -2.49 0.71
CA THR A 64 0.51 -3.75 1.16
C THR A 64 0.50 -3.95 2.67
N LYS A 65 1.27 -3.15 3.41
CA LYS A 65 1.33 -3.15 4.89
C LYS A 65 0.44 -2.11 5.55
N VAL A 66 0.01 -1.09 4.82
CA VAL A 66 -0.84 -0.03 5.34
C VAL A 66 -2.28 -0.51 5.41
N ARG A 67 -2.98 -0.23 6.51
CA ARG A 67 -4.41 -0.54 6.66
C ARG A 67 -5.16 0.76 6.97
N ASN A 68 -6.02 1.17 6.06
CA ASN A 68 -6.71 2.46 6.12
C ASN A 68 -8.10 2.40 5.48
N GLY A 69 -9.01 3.20 6.00
CA GLY A 69 -10.30 3.44 5.34
C GLY A 69 -10.18 4.38 4.12
N PRO A 70 -11.29 4.61 3.39
CA PRO A 70 -11.31 5.48 2.20
C PRO A 70 -10.75 6.89 2.44
N ALA A 71 -11.07 7.52 3.57
CA ALA A 71 -10.56 8.85 3.91
C ALA A 71 -9.04 8.87 4.14
N GLY A 72 -8.51 7.87 4.87
CA GLY A 72 -7.07 7.72 5.09
C GLY A 72 -6.32 7.46 3.79
N TRP A 73 -6.83 6.58 2.94
CA TRP A 73 -6.25 6.34 1.61
C TRP A 73 -6.30 7.57 0.70
N LYS A 74 -7.40 8.34 0.74
CA LYS A 74 -7.48 9.63 0.05
C LYS A 74 -6.38 10.58 0.49
N SER A 75 -6.17 10.74 1.80
CA SER A 75 -5.10 11.60 2.32
C SER A 75 -3.72 11.16 1.83
N ILE A 76 -3.43 9.86 1.83
CA ILE A 76 -2.14 9.32 1.36
C ILE A 76 -1.96 9.56 -0.14
N VAL A 77 -2.96 9.23 -0.96
CA VAL A 77 -2.90 9.43 -2.42
C VAL A 77 -2.68 10.91 -2.76
N GLN A 78 -3.38 11.82 -2.08
CA GLN A 78 -3.19 13.26 -2.26
C GLN A 78 -1.80 13.73 -1.83
N ASP A 79 -1.24 13.21 -0.74
CA ASP A 79 0.15 13.50 -0.33
C ASP A 79 1.14 13.01 -1.40
N MET A 80 0.91 11.85 -2.01
CA MET A 80 1.76 11.36 -3.09
C MET A 80 1.65 12.23 -4.35
N ILE A 81 0.44 12.70 -4.70
CA ILE A 81 0.24 13.64 -5.81
C ILE A 81 1.00 14.94 -5.57
N MET A 82 0.92 15.50 -4.36
CA MET A 82 1.69 16.70 -3.99
C MET A 82 3.20 16.49 -4.07
N ARG A 83 3.68 15.25 -3.86
CA ARG A 83 5.08 14.85 -4.02
C ARG A 83 5.47 14.50 -5.45
N GLY A 84 4.55 14.60 -6.41
CA GLY A 84 4.82 14.40 -7.84
C GLY A 84 4.30 13.09 -8.43
N ALA A 85 3.48 12.32 -7.72
CA ALA A 85 2.77 11.20 -8.35
C ALA A 85 1.80 11.74 -9.43
N GLN A 86 1.90 11.19 -10.64
CA GLN A 86 1.11 11.63 -11.79
C GLN A 86 -0.17 10.80 -11.86
N LEU A 87 -1.28 11.38 -11.40
CA LEU A 87 -2.63 10.81 -11.41
C LEU A 87 -3.62 11.90 -11.80
N LEU A 88 -4.54 11.60 -12.73
CA LEU A 88 -5.72 12.41 -12.98
C LEU A 88 -6.71 12.31 -11.80
N PRO A 89 -7.63 13.28 -11.62
CA PRO A 89 -8.59 13.24 -10.51
C PRO A 89 -9.41 11.93 -10.45
N GLU A 90 -9.92 11.46 -11.58
CA GLU A 90 -10.67 10.21 -11.69
C GLU A 90 -9.82 8.95 -11.43
N GLU A 91 -8.53 9.01 -11.80
CA GLU A 91 -7.57 7.96 -11.51
C GLU A 91 -7.25 7.91 -10.01
N ALA A 92 -7.09 9.07 -9.37
CA ALA A 92 -6.91 9.15 -7.93
C ALA A 92 -8.09 8.53 -7.18
N ASP A 93 -9.34 8.83 -7.59
CA ASP A 93 -10.53 8.23 -6.99
C ASP A 93 -10.59 6.71 -7.21
N THR A 94 -10.18 6.23 -8.39
CA THR A 94 -10.08 4.79 -8.69
C THR A 94 -9.02 4.11 -7.80
N ALA A 95 -7.86 4.73 -7.64
CA ALA A 95 -6.79 4.23 -6.77
C ALA A 95 -7.24 4.18 -5.30
N ILE A 96 -7.92 5.22 -4.81
CA ILE A 96 -8.45 5.28 -3.45
C ILE A 96 -9.46 4.15 -3.20
N GLN A 97 -10.38 3.92 -4.14
CA GLN A 97 -11.37 2.84 -4.03
C GLN A 97 -10.69 1.46 -4.01
N TYR A 98 -9.74 1.23 -4.90
CA TYR A 98 -8.98 -0.02 -4.93
C TYR A 98 -8.21 -0.26 -3.63
N LEU A 99 -7.48 0.75 -3.15
CA LEU A 99 -6.67 0.65 -1.94
C LEU A 99 -7.55 0.43 -0.69
N ALA A 100 -8.65 1.17 -0.57
CA ALA A 100 -9.58 1.00 0.54
C ALA A 100 -10.26 -0.38 0.53
N LYS A 101 -10.65 -0.88 -0.64
CA LYS A 101 -11.29 -2.20 -0.77
C LYS A 101 -10.34 -3.34 -0.38
N ASN A 102 -9.07 -3.23 -0.74
CA ASN A 102 -8.10 -4.32 -0.58
C ASN A 102 -7.25 -4.22 0.70
N PHE A 103 -7.18 -3.03 1.30
CA PHE A 103 -6.35 -2.74 2.46
C PHE A 103 -7.10 -1.93 3.53
N ALA A 104 -8.38 -2.22 3.74
CA ALA A 104 -9.17 -1.68 4.85
C ALA A 104 -8.66 -2.20 6.21
N PRO A 105 -8.92 -1.49 7.32
CA PRO A 105 -8.70 -2.02 8.66
C PRO A 105 -9.46 -3.34 8.84
N GLY A 106 -8.83 -4.35 9.45
CA GLY A 106 -9.39 -5.70 9.56
C GLY A 106 -9.20 -6.61 8.32
N SER A 107 -8.63 -6.10 7.21
CA SER A 107 -8.25 -6.94 6.06
C SER A 107 -7.03 -7.79 6.41
N ALA A 108 -7.16 -9.13 6.33
CA ALA A 108 -6.05 -10.05 6.55
C ALA A 108 -4.83 -9.67 5.68
N PRO A 109 -3.59 -9.76 6.18
CA PRO A 109 -2.41 -9.50 5.37
C PRO A 109 -2.40 -10.41 4.15
N VAL A 110 -2.33 -9.80 2.96
CA VAL A 110 -2.20 -10.51 1.69
C VAL A 110 -0.91 -11.33 1.75
N LYS A 111 -1.05 -12.65 1.89
CA LYS A 111 0.08 -13.57 1.85
C LYS A 111 0.63 -13.54 0.43
N SER A 112 1.75 -12.85 0.24
CA SER A 112 2.55 -12.96 -0.98
C SER A 112 2.87 -14.43 -1.20
N ALA A 113 2.40 -15.00 -2.31
CA ALA A 113 2.75 -16.36 -2.71
C ALA A 113 4.21 -16.38 -3.22
N THR A 114 5.16 -16.57 -2.29
CA THR A 114 6.32 -17.47 -2.38
C THR A 114 7.27 -17.14 -1.22
N SER A 115 7.54 -18.18 -0.46
CA SER A 115 8.20 -18.27 0.84
C SER A 115 9.70 -17.99 0.84
N SER A 116 10.20 -17.52 1.98
CA SER A 116 11.38 -18.12 2.64
C SER A 116 11.14 -18.18 4.15
N PRO A 117 11.52 -19.27 4.85
CA PRO A 117 11.18 -19.46 6.26
C PRO A 117 12.23 -18.85 7.18
N ALA A 118 11.74 -18.27 8.27
CA ALA A 118 12.37 -18.12 9.59
C ALA A 118 12.19 -16.70 10.15
N GLN A 119 11.00 -16.46 10.72
CA GLN A 119 10.87 -15.75 11.99
C GLN A 119 9.68 -16.42 12.69
N THR A 120 9.95 -17.57 13.32
CA THR A 120 9.11 -18.08 14.40
C THR A 120 9.31 -17.16 15.59
N GLY A 121 8.58 -16.03 15.59
CA GLY A 121 8.36 -15.22 16.77
C GLY A 121 7.28 -15.91 17.61
N GLY A 122 7.65 -16.29 18.83
CA GLY A 122 6.91 -17.18 19.70
C GLY A 122 5.47 -16.77 19.95
N ALA A 123 4.59 -17.76 19.91
CA ALA A 123 3.40 -17.78 20.72
C ALA A 123 3.85 -17.90 22.18
N GLU A 124 4.01 -16.77 22.87
CA GLU A 124 4.01 -16.72 24.32
C GLU A 124 2.66 -16.17 24.78
N GLY A 125 2.08 -16.91 25.72
CA GLY A 125 0.76 -16.76 26.33
C GLY A 125 0.06 -15.43 26.16
N GLU A 126 -1.15 -15.53 25.58
CA GLU A 126 -2.25 -14.60 25.69
C GLU A 126 -2.53 -14.26 27.16
N LYS A 127 -1.72 -13.38 27.74
CA LYS A 127 -2.08 -12.71 28.97
C LYS A 127 -3.08 -11.66 28.56
N ALA A 128 -4.36 -11.92 28.76
CA ALA A 128 -5.43 -10.96 28.52
C ALA A 128 -5.04 -9.62 29.17
N VAL A 129 -4.68 -8.66 28.32
CA VAL A 129 -4.29 -7.31 28.74
C VAL A 129 -5.56 -6.61 29.19
N SER A 130 -5.81 -6.62 30.50
CA SER A 130 -6.97 -5.93 31.09
C SER A 130 -6.69 -4.45 31.24
N LEU A 131 -7.59 -3.62 30.73
CA LEU A 131 -7.58 -2.18 30.97
C LEU A 131 -8.01 -1.85 32.41
N PRO A 132 -7.38 -0.86 33.07
CA PRO A 132 -7.82 -0.36 34.37
C PRO A 132 -9.27 0.13 34.35
N ALA A 133 -9.98 0.04 35.48
CA ALA A 133 -11.33 0.60 35.57
C ALA A 133 -11.32 2.13 35.38
N GLY A 134 -12.31 2.66 34.67
CA GLY A 134 -12.47 4.11 34.49
C GLY A 134 -13.48 4.46 33.41
N ALA A 135 -13.97 5.70 33.44
CA ALA A 135 -14.84 6.24 32.40
C ALA A 135 -14.08 6.24 31.07
N GLY A 136 -14.61 5.55 30.06
CA GLY A 136 -13.97 5.35 28.76
C GLY A 136 -13.36 3.96 28.53
N LYS A 137 -13.25 3.12 29.57
CA LYS A 137 -12.74 1.75 29.41
C LYS A 137 -13.53 0.96 28.35
N GLU A 138 -14.84 0.86 28.48
CA GLU A 138 -15.70 0.09 27.59
C GLU A 138 -15.67 0.63 26.15
N LEU A 139 -15.56 1.95 26.00
CA LEU A 139 -15.40 2.60 24.71
C LEU A 139 -14.05 2.22 24.06
N VAL A 140 -12.96 2.16 24.82
CA VAL A 140 -11.65 1.70 24.31
C VAL A 140 -11.68 0.21 23.96
N GLU A 141 -12.27 -0.64 24.81
CA GLU A 141 -12.35 -2.09 24.55
C GLU A 141 -13.17 -2.38 23.29
N SER A 142 -14.26 -1.64 23.05
CA SER A 142 -15.11 -1.83 21.87
C SER A 142 -14.53 -1.25 20.59
N GLN A 143 -13.85 -0.10 20.65
CA GLN A 143 -13.40 0.62 19.46
C GLN A 143 -11.95 0.32 19.07
N CYS A 144 -11.05 0.21 20.04
CA CYS A 144 -9.61 0.11 19.76
C CYS A 144 -9.16 -1.32 19.43
N THR A 145 -9.97 -2.34 19.76
CA THR A 145 -9.69 -3.74 19.42
C THR A 145 -10.13 -4.13 18.01
N LEU A 146 -10.84 -3.23 17.30
CA LEU A 146 -11.33 -3.48 15.94
C LEU A 146 -10.20 -3.68 14.92
N CYS A 147 -9.01 -3.13 15.20
CA CYS A 147 -7.91 -3.06 14.22
C CYS A 147 -6.57 -3.59 14.76
N HIS A 148 -6.30 -3.50 16.07
CA HIS A 148 -5.05 -3.94 16.69
C HIS A 148 -5.29 -4.32 18.17
N ASP A 149 -4.29 -4.95 18.81
CA ASP A 149 -4.34 -5.29 20.24
C ASP A 149 -4.24 -4.06 21.18
N LEU A 150 -4.54 -4.27 22.47
CA LEU A 150 -4.45 -3.24 23.52
C LEU A 150 -3.05 -3.14 24.15
N GLU A 151 -2.09 -3.97 23.74
CA GLU A 151 -0.77 -4.05 24.38
C GLU A 151 -0.02 -2.74 24.24
N LYS A 152 -0.08 -2.13 23.04
CA LYS A 152 0.53 -0.82 22.77
C LYS A 152 -0.05 0.31 23.60
N ILE A 153 -1.31 0.19 24.04
CA ILE A 153 -1.96 1.21 24.87
C ILE A 153 -1.48 1.09 26.31
N THR A 154 -1.48 -0.13 26.87
CA THR A 154 -1.17 -0.34 28.30
C THR A 154 0.30 -0.12 28.67
N THR A 155 1.20 -0.32 27.70
CA THR A 155 2.66 -0.16 27.90
C THR A 155 3.13 1.29 27.69
N ARG A 156 2.32 2.15 27.09
CA ARG A 156 2.70 3.52 26.74
C ARG A 156 2.38 4.51 27.86
N ARG A 157 3.21 5.55 27.99
CA ARG A 157 2.95 6.70 28.85
C ARG A 157 3.09 7.98 28.04
N SER A 158 2.04 8.79 27.99
CA SER A 158 2.00 10.00 27.15
C SER A 158 1.28 11.17 27.80
N SER A 159 1.56 12.38 27.33
CA SER A 159 0.78 13.56 27.71
C SER A 159 -0.62 13.50 27.09
N LYS A 160 -1.53 14.38 27.55
CA LYS A 160 -2.87 14.49 26.99
C LYS A 160 -2.84 14.83 25.51
N GLU A 161 -1.98 15.77 25.12
CA GLU A 161 -1.83 16.26 23.75
C GLU A 161 -1.27 15.17 22.83
N GLU A 162 -0.30 14.38 23.32
CA GLU A 162 0.23 13.23 22.60
C GLU A 162 -0.83 12.13 22.41
N TRP A 163 -1.66 11.89 23.43
CA TRP A 163 -2.76 10.93 23.34
C TRP A 163 -3.84 11.39 22.37
N GLU A 164 -4.23 12.67 22.41
CA GLU A 164 -5.19 13.27 21.50
C GLU A 164 -4.73 13.15 20.05
N SER A 165 -3.48 13.50 19.76
CA SER A 165 -2.89 13.36 18.43
C SER A 165 -2.98 11.92 17.90
N ILE A 166 -2.71 10.93 18.76
CA ILE A 166 -2.74 9.52 18.34
C ILE A 166 -4.14 9.01 18.10
N VAL A 167 -5.09 9.33 18.98
CA VAL A 167 -6.51 8.94 18.79
C VAL A 167 -7.07 9.61 17.53
N MET A 168 -6.73 10.87 17.27
CA MET A 168 -7.12 11.58 16.04
C MET A 168 -6.52 10.95 14.79
N ASN A 169 -5.25 10.51 14.85
CA ASN A 169 -4.65 9.77 13.74
C ASN A 169 -5.37 8.43 13.51
N MET A 170 -5.73 7.68 14.56
CA MET A 170 -6.52 6.45 14.42
C MET A 170 -7.93 6.73 13.84
N ALA A 171 -8.58 7.82 14.26
CA ALA A 171 -9.85 8.29 13.70
C ALA A 171 -9.74 8.57 12.19
N ALA A 172 -8.68 9.25 11.76
CA ALA A 172 -8.41 9.48 10.34
C ALA A 172 -8.17 8.17 9.55
N GLN A 173 -7.68 7.12 10.20
CA GLN A 173 -7.40 5.81 9.61
C GLN A 173 -8.63 4.88 9.55
N GLY A 174 -9.75 5.25 10.17
CA GLY A 174 -11.01 4.53 10.08
C GLY A 174 -11.71 4.23 11.42
N LEU A 175 -11.15 4.67 12.56
CA LEU A 175 -11.85 4.59 13.85
C LEU A 175 -13.09 5.49 13.81
N THR A 176 -14.27 4.91 13.97
CA THR A 176 -15.55 5.63 13.90
C THR A 176 -15.99 6.02 15.31
N VAL A 177 -15.47 7.16 15.79
CA VAL A 177 -15.79 7.73 17.10
C VAL A 177 -16.15 9.21 16.94
N THR A 178 -17.13 9.67 17.71
CA THR A 178 -17.54 11.07 17.75
C THR A 178 -16.50 11.94 18.46
N PRO A 179 -16.49 13.27 18.25
CA PRO A 179 -15.58 14.17 18.97
C PRO A 179 -15.69 14.07 20.51
N VAL A 180 -16.88 13.82 21.03
CA VAL A 180 -17.12 13.64 22.48
C VAL A 180 -16.51 12.31 22.96
N GLU A 181 -16.66 11.25 22.18
CA GLU A 181 -16.03 9.96 22.46
C GLU A 181 -14.49 10.04 22.40
N ILE A 182 -13.93 10.80 21.44
CA ILE A 182 -12.49 11.08 21.39
C ILE A 182 -12.02 11.72 22.69
N GLN A 183 -12.70 12.76 23.17
CA GLN A 183 -12.34 13.41 24.43
C GLN A 183 -12.49 12.47 25.63
N THR A 184 -13.46 11.56 25.59
CA THR A 184 -13.64 10.52 26.63
C THR A 184 -12.46 9.55 26.63
N ILE A 185 -12.03 9.07 25.46
CA ILE A 185 -10.87 8.18 25.29
C ILE A 185 -9.58 8.86 25.73
N VAL A 186 -9.35 10.10 25.30
CA VAL A 186 -8.15 10.88 25.66
C VAL A 186 -8.10 11.14 27.16
N SER A 187 -9.24 11.47 27.78
CA SER A 187 -9.32 11.66 29.23
C SER A 187 -9.01 10.36 29.98
N TYR A 188 -9.53 9.24 29.50
CA TYR A 188 -9.23 7.91 30.06
C TYR A 188 -7.74 7.57 29.94
N PHE A 189 -7.14 7.73 28.75
CA PHE A 189 -5.72 7.46 28.53
C PHE A 189 -4.81 8.36 29.35
N THR A 190 -5.17 9.62 29.52
CA THR A 190 -4.39 10.54 30.36
C THR A 190 -4.48 10.13 31.83
N ALA A 191 -5.65 9.74 32.31
CA ALA A 191 -5.84 9.32 33.70
C ALA A 191 -5.12 8.00 34.02
N GLN A 192 -5.17 7.02 33.12
CA GLN A 192 -4.62 5.68 33.38
C GLN A 192 -3.17 5.52 32.91
N PHE A 193 -2.77 6.26 31.88
CA PHE A 193 -1.51 6.10 31.14
C PHE A 193 -0.81 7.45 30.88
N GLY A 194 -1.06 8.46 31.71
CA GLY A 194 -0.36 9.73 31.68
C GLY A 194 1.15 9.60 32.00
N LYS A 195 1.99 10.47 31.43
CA LYS A 195 3.36 10.67 31.95
C LYS A 195 3.25 11.20 33.39
N LYS A 196 4.10 10.71 34.29
CA LYS A 196 4.25 11.36 35.61
C LYS A 196 4.78 12.78 35.36
N ALA A 197 4.24 13.76 36.07
CA ALA A 197 4.87 15.08 36.14
C ALA A 197 6.26 14.87 36.75
N GLU A 198 7.29 15.34 36.05
CA GLU A 198 8.68 15.34 36.51
C GLU A 198 8.97 16.62 37.30
#